data_AF-A0A538CA76-F1
#
_entry.id   AF-A0A538CA76-F1
#
_cell.length_a   1.000
_cell.length_b   1.000
_cell.length_c   1.000
_cell.angle_alpha   90.00
_cell.angle_beta   90.00
_cell.angle_gamma   90.00
#
_symmetry.space_group_name_H-M   'P 1'
#
loop_
_entity.id
_entity.type
_entity.pdbx_description
1 polymer ?
#
loop_
_entity_poly.entity_id
_entity_poly.type
_entity_poly.pdbx_seq_one_letter_code
_entity_poly.pdbx_strand_id
1 'polypeptide(L)'
;AVTDAPGGRFHNQVLFYSGQGAILGRYSKMHPVPFGEYVPFRPLLGWVEQLRYVPRDIAPGHQFRLFDVRGVLVGTPICFENTFPDLFRRFVSAGANLMVVTTNDSSYADSPASREHVIMSQMRAVETGRWVVQAAISGESALIDPRGRVRLHTGLFVPAILRSSVPTSSARTVYVRFGDWFPWACGIGVLGGLLAWVLRRRSVHNGSPPAPPAGESEVGERRGAPLPISGAADAKVMVVLPTYNERETVVAVLTGVLAAGPNIHALVVDDNSPDGTGEIVAALAENEPRVRLLERSGKLGLASAYLLGFRRALEEGFDVVVEMDADLSHRPEDLPQLLQGVAVHDVTIGSRYVDGGEVSNWSKARVTLSRAGNAYARGMLRLPLADATSGFRAYRAPVLRALLQDRIRSDGYAFQIELAYRAWRAGFDIGEVPITFREREHGRSKLSRST
;
A
#
# COMPACT_ATOMS: atom_id res chain seq x y z
N ALA A 1 4.20 37.86 -0.21
CA ALA A 1 3.15 38.84 -0.55
C ALA A 1 2.09 38.16 -1.39
N VAL A 2 0.82 38.55 -1.23
CA VAL A 2 -0.27 38.10 -2.11
C VAL A 2 -0.67 39.29 -2.98
N THR A 3 -0.67 39.12 -4.30
CA THR A 3 -1.03 40.17 -5.27
C THR A 3 -2.08 39.69 -6.24
N ASP A 4 -2.84 40.60 -6.84
CA ASP A 4 -3.84 40.23 -7.86
C ASP A 4 -3.21 39.54 -9.08
N ALA A 5 -3.96 38.60 -9.67
CA ALA A 5 -3.64 37.91 -10.90
C ALA A 5 -4.87 37.90 -11.85
N PRO A 6 -4.67 37.76 -13.18
CA PRO A 6 -5.77 37.71 -14.13
C PRO A 6 -6.79 36.59 -13.83
N GLY A 7 -8.06 36.88 -14.10
CA GLY A 7 -9.18 35.93 -13.95
C GLY A 7 -9.67 35.75 -12.50
N GLY A 8 -9.60 36.79 -11.67
CA GLY A 8 -10.08 36.75 -10.28
C GLY A 8 -9.24 35.89 -9.34
N ARG A 9 -7.98 35.63 -9.72
CA ARG A 9 -7.00 34.82 -8.99
C ARG A 9 -5.97 35.70 -8.29
N PHE A 10 -5.07 35.08 -7.54
CA PHE A 10 -3.94 35.76 -6.91
C PHE A 10 -2.60 35.12 -7.21
N HIS A 11 -1.51 35.85 -7.06
CA HIS A 11 -0.17 35.30 -6.99
C HIS A 11 0.34 35.28 -5.55
N ASN A 12 1.01 34.19 -5.17
CA ASN A 12 1.87 34.15 -4.00
C ASN A 12 3.30 34.52 -4.41
N GLN A 13 3.88 35.58 -3.85
CA GLN A 13 5.12 36.19 -4.36
C GLN A 13 6.16 36.47 -3.28
N VAL A 14 7.43 36.30 -3.66
CA VAL A 14 8.57 36.96 -3.01
C VAL A 14 8.84 38.27 -3.72
N LEU A 15 9.02 39.34 -2.94
CA LEU A 15 9.32 40.68 -3.42
C LEU A 15 10.75 41.05 -2.99
N PHE A 16 11.55 41.52 -3.93
CA PHE A 16 12.90 42.02 -3.65
C PHE A 16 12.88 43.54 -3.62
N TYR A 17 13.24 44.12 -2.48
CA TYR A 17 13.22 45.56 -2.25
C TYR A 17 14.63 46.15 -2.26
N SER A 18 14.75 47.39 -2.74
CA SER A 18 15.94 48.22 -2.57
C SER A 18 16.05 48.71 -1.13
N GLY A 19 17.23 49.19 -0.73
CA GLY A 19 17.41 49.85 0.58
C GLY A 19 16.57 51.12 0.77
N GLN A 20 15.95 51.64 -0.30
CA GLN A 20 15.05 52.79 -0.28
C GLN A 20 13.56 52.38 -0.38
N GLY A 21 13.25 51.08 -0.32
CA GLY A 21 11.88 50.58 -0.33
C GLY A 21 11.26 50.39 -1.72
N ALA A 22 12.01 50.56 -2.81
CA ALA A 22 11.52 50.30 -4.17
C ALA A 22 11.54 48.80 -4.51
N ILE A 23 10.53 48.28 -5.19
CA ILE A 23 10.52 46.87 -5.64
C ILE A 23 11.43 46.71 -6.87
N LEU A 24 12.53 45.99 -6.71
CA LEU A 24 13.50 45.68 -7.77
C LEU A 24 13.14 44.40 -8.54
N GLY A 25 12.38 43.50 -7.91
CA GLY A 25 12.01 42.24 -8.54
C GLY A 25 10.89 41.50 -7.81
N ARG A 26 10.27 40.58 -8.53
CA ARG A 26 9.22 39.69 -8.03
C ARG A 26 9.45 38.28 -8.53
N TYR A 27 9.17 37.30 -7.68
CA TYR A 27 9.09 35.90 -8.02
C TYR A 27 7.72 35.38 -7.59
N SER A 28 6.93 34.88 -8.53
CA SER A 28 5.64 34.24 -8.25
C SER A 28 5.82 32.74 -8.11
N LYS A 29 5.23 32.15 -7.08
CA LYS A 29 5.23 30.70 -6.81
C LYS A 29 4.77 29.94 -8.06
N MET A 30 5.64 29.10 -8.59
CA MET A 30 5.42 28.29 -9.78
C MET A 30 4.64 27.01 -9.48
N HIS A 31 4.79 26.43 -8.29
CA HIS A 31 4.04 25.26 -7.84
C HIS A 31 3.11 25.58 -6.66
N PRO A 32 1.88 26.07 -6.94
CA PRO A 32 0.84 26.18 -5.92
C PRO A 32 0.49 24.82 -5.30
N VAL A 33 0.14 24.80 -4.02
CA VAL A 33 -0.25 23.59 -3.28
C VAL A 33 -1.68 23.19 -3.66
N PRO A 34 -1.89 21.96 -4.17
CA PRO A 34 -3.24 21.45 -4.42
C PRO A 34 -4.06 21.41 -3.13
N PHE A 35 -5.33 21.82 -3.21
CA PHE A 35 -6.30 21.90 -2.11
C PHE A 35 -5.95 22.88 -0.96
N GLY A 36 -4.77 23.50 -0.97
CA GLY A 36 -4.37 24.55 -0.02
C GLY A 36 -4.31 25.94 -0.66
N GLU A 37 -3.86 26.04 -1.90
CA GLU A 37 -3.72 27.31 -2.65
C GLU A 37 -4.59 27.34 -3.91
N TYR A 38 -4.96 26.18 -4.46
CA TYR A 38 -5.93 26.07 -5.54
C TYR A 38 -6.70 24.76 -5.45
N VAL A 39 -7.87 24.66 -6.08
CA VAL A 39 -8.66 23.42 -6.12
C VAL A 39 -8.56 22.77 -7.51
N PRO A 40 -7.90 21.61 -7.65
CA PRO A 40 -7.93 20.82 -8.88
C PRO A 40 -9.37 20.49 -9.28
N PHE A 41 -9.72 20.67 -10.56
CA PHE A 41 -11.06 20.38 -11.08
C PHE A 41 -12.21 21.03 -10.28
N ARG A 42 -12.02 22.26 -9.78
CA ARG A 42 -12.99 23.01 -8.95
C ARG A 42 -14.46 22.88 -9.41
N PRO A 43 -14.82 22.93 -10.71
CA PRO A 43 -16.21 22.76 -11.13
C PRO A 43 -16.84 21.41 -10.74
N LEU A 44 -16.05 20.34 -10.62
CA LEU A 44 -16.52 18.99 -10.28
C LEU A 44 -16.55 18.72 -8.77
N LEU A 45 -15.83 19.52 -7.98
CA LEU A 45 -15.62 19.30 -6.54
C LEU A 45 -16.29 20.36 -5.66
N GLY A 46 -16.97 21.35 -6.25
CA GLY A 46 -17.58 22.48 -5.52
C GLY A 46 -18.62 22.12 -4.45
N TRP A 47 -19.09 20.87 -4.42
CA TRP A 47 -20.00 20.34 -3.41
C TRP A 47 -19.31 19.94 -2.09
N VAL A 48 -17.97 19.85 -2.06
CA VAL A 48 -17.20 19.49 -0.86
C VAL A 48 -17.04 20.72 0.04
N GLU A 49 -17.65 20.66 1.23
CA GLU A 49 -17.71 21.80 2.17
C GLU A 49 -16.33 22.31 2.60
N GLN A 50 -15.36 21.41 2.79
CA GLN A 50 -13.99 21.74 3.18
C GLN A 50 -13.26 22.60 2.13
N LEU A 51 -13.69 22.61 0.87
CA LEU A 51 -13.06 23.42 -0.18
C LEU A 51 -13.43 24.91 -0.08
N ARG A 52 -14.38 25.28 0.78
CA ARG A 52 -14.72 26.68 1.09
C ARG A 52 -13.56 27.44 1.75
N TYR A 53 -12.64 26.72 2.41
CA TYR A 53 -11.43 27.31 2.99
C TYR A 53 -10.40 27.76 1.93
N VAL A 54 -10.57 27.37 0.66
CA VAL A 54 -9.82 27.90 -0.49
C VAL A 54 -10.81 28.62 -1.42
N PRO A 55 -11.27 29.83 -1.07
CA PRO A 55 -12.34 30.51 -1.80
C PRO A 55 -11.92 30.99 -3.18
N ARG A 56 -10.61 31.22 -3.39
CA ARG A 56 -10.04 31.69 -4.67
C ARG A 56 -8.73 30.96 -4.96
N ASP A 57 -8.49 30.67 -6.23
CA ASP A 57 -7.31 29.94 -6.68
C ASP A 57 -6.10 30.88 -6.84
N ILE A 58 -4.93 30.39 -6.41
CA ILE A 58 -3.64 31.01 -6.72
C ILE A 58 -3.24 30.62 -8.15
N ALA A 59 -2.93 31.63 -8.95
CA ALA A 59 -2.37 31.48 -10.29
C ALA A 59 -0.88 31.12 -10.19
N PRO A 60 -0.43 30.04 -10.86
CA PRO A 60 0.98 29.67 -10.89
C PRO A 60 1.81 30.75 -11.58
N GLY A 61 3.03 30.96 -11.09
CA GLY A 61 4.05 31.75 -11.75
C GLY A 61 4.66 31.00 -12.94
N HIS A 62 5.04 31.74 -13.98
CA HIS A 62 5.64 31.17 -15.19
C HIS A 62 7.09 31.60 -15.41
N GLN A 63 7.57 32.57 -14.61
CA GLN A 63 8.91 33.12 -14.74
C GLN A 63 9.77 32.71 -13.54
N PHE A 64 10.87 32.02 -13.82
CA PHE A 64 11.93 31.83 -12.84
C PHE A 64 12.73 33.13 -12.70
N ARG A 65 13.15 33.50 -11.48
CA ARG A 65 13.93 34.73 -11.26
C ARG A 65 14.95 34.56 -10.15
N LEU A 66 16.18 34.98 -10.41
CA LEU A 66 17.22 35.15 -9.40
C LEU A 66 17.27 36.61 -8.96
N PHE A 67 17.49 36.85 -7.68
CA PHE A 67 17.71 38.19 -7.15
C PHE A 67 19.21 38.44 -6.96
N ASP A 68 19.71 39.51 -7.58
CA ASP A 68 21.08 39.95 -7.37
C ASP A 68 21.17 40.81 -6.10
N VAL A 69 21.84 40.26 -5.10
CA VAL A 69 22.14 40.96 -3.84
C VAL A 69 23.64 41.25 -3.81
N ARG A 70 24.04 42.39 -4.39
CA ARG A 70 25.44 42.86 -4.41
C ARG A 70 26.41 41.82 -5.01
N GLY A 71 26.04 41.21 -6.12
CA GLY A 71 26.84 40.19 -6.82
C GLY A 71 26.58 38.76 -6.35
N VAL A 72 25.72 38.55 -5.35
CA VAL A 72 25.28 37.22 -4.92
C VAL A 72 23.91 36.94 -5.52
N LEU A 73 23.82 35.95 -6.40
CA LEU A 73 22.56 35.53 -6.98
C LEU A 73 21.81 34.62 -6.00
N VAL A 74 20.60 35.02 -5.62
CA VAL A 74 19.76 34.31 -4.65
C VAL A 74 18.54 33.70 -5.35
N GLY A 75 18.34 32.39 -5.16
CA GLY A 75 17.11 31.70 -5.53
C GLY A 75 16.12 31.67 -4.36
N THR A 76 14.84 31.92 -4.62
CA THR A 76 13.83 32.09 -3.56
C THR A 76 12.57 31.23 -3.76
N PRO A 77 12.70 29.89 -3.74
CA PRO A 77 11.51 29.02 -3.78
C PRO A 77 10.62 29.27 -2.56
N ILE A 78 9.30 29.18 -2.76
CA ILE A 78 8.31 29.52 -1.74
C ILE A 78 7.73 28.24 -1.14
N CYS A 79 7.90 28.06 0.17
CA CYS A 79 7.26 27.00 0.96
C CYS A 79 7.49 25.63 0.28
N PHE A 80 6.40 24.91 0.00
CA PHE A 80 6.31 23.62 -0.68
C PHE A 80 7.17 23.47 -1.95
N GLU A 81 7.61 24.56 -2.58
CA GLU A 81 8.50 24.51 -3.75
C GLU A 81 9.87 23.86 -3.49
N ASN A 82 10.34 23.83 -2.24
CA ASN A 82 11.59 23.13 -1.91
C ASN A 82 11.47 21.59 -2.01
N THR A 83 10.24 21.05 -2.00
CA THR A 83 9.99 19.62 -2.19
C THR A 83 10.32 19.17 -3.61
N PHE A 84 10.27 20.08 -4.59
CA PHE A 84 10.53 19.82 -6.01
C PHE A 84 12.03 19.93 -6.32
N PRO A 85 12.72 18.79 -6.54
CA PRO A 85 14.17 18.78 -6.75
C PRO A 85 14.56 19.54 -8.02
N ASP A 86 13.74 19.41 -9.07
CA ASP A 86 13.97 19.99 -10.38
C ASP A 86 13.94 21.53 -10.33
N LEU A 87 13.00 22.13 -9.58
CA LEU A 87 12.90 23.57 -9.45
C LEU A 87 14.11 24.13 -8.71
N PHE A 88 14.50 23.50 -7.60
CA PHE A 88 15.70 23.87 -6.86
C PHE A 88 16.96 23.76 -7.73
N ARG A 89 17.06 22.67 -8.50
CA ARG A 89 18.14 22.45 -9.47
C ARG A 89 18.18 23.55 -10.52
N ARG A 90 17.03 23.99 -11.04
CA ARG A 90 16.94 25.06 -12.04
C ARG A 90 17.48 26.38 -11.52
N PHE A 91 17.17 26.77 -10.27
CA PHE A 91 17.75 27.97 -9.67
C PHE A 91 19.27 27.91 -9.62
N VAL A 92 19.83 26.80 -9.15
CA VAL A 92 21.29 26.64 -9.00
C VAL A 92 21.98 26.48 -10.36
N SER A 93 21.35 25.80 -11.32
CA SER A 93 21.83 25.70 -12.69
C SER A 93 21.87 27.08 -13.38
N ALA A 94 20.88 27.93 -13.09
CA ALA A 94 20.83 29.31 -13.57
C ALA A 94 21.84 30.25 -12.88
N GLY A 95 22.54 29.79 -11.84
CA GLY A 95 23.63 30.52 -11.20
C GLY A 95 23.42 30.89 -9.74
N ALA A 96 22.34 30.43 -9.08
CA ALA A 96 22.12 30.74 -7.67
C ALA A 96 23.33 30.33 -6.81
N ASN A 97 23.83 31.30 -6.06
CA ASN A 97 24.92 31.16 -5.10
C ASN A 97 24.43 30.79 -3.71
N LEU A 98 23.18 31.17 -3.40
CA LEU A 98 22.50 30.96 -2.13
C LEU A 98 21.02 30.67 -2.41
N MET A 99 20.41 29.81 -1.59
CA MET A 99 18.99 29.51 -1.66
C MET A 99 18.30 30.00 -0.40
N VAL A 100 17.19 30.72 -0.56
CA VAL A 100 16.36 31.22 0.54
C VAL A 100 14.94 30.68 0.38
N VAL A 101 14.57 29.68 1.18
CA VAL A 101 13.21 29.15 1.21
C VAL A 101 12.38 30.03 2.12
N THR A 102 11.40 30.75 1.57
CA THR A 102 10.47 31.55 2.39
C THR A 102 9.20 30.74 2.65
N THR A 103 8.82 30.52 3.90
CA THR A 103 7.64 29.70 4.24
C THR A 103 6.79 30.26 5.36
N ASN A 104 5.53 29.83 5.39
CA ASN A 104 4.61 29.99 6.50
C ASN A 104 4.00 28.62 6.81
N ASP A 105 4.45 28.01 7.91
CA ASP A 105 4.11 26.64 8.27
C ASP A 105 2.97 26.61 9.31
N SER A 106 2.18 27.68 9.41
CA SER A 106 1.15 27.83 10.46
C SER A 106 0.08 26.73 10.39
N SER A 107 -0.20 26.23 9.19
CA SER A 107 -1.15 25.12 8.97
C SER A 107 -0.66 23.79 9.55
N TYR A 108 0.63 23.66 9.86
CA TYR A 108 1.18 22.45 10.47
C TYR A 108 0.99 22.42 11.99
N ALA A 109 0.61 23.54 12.61
CA ALA A 109 0.46 23.66 14.07
C ALA A 109 1.70 23.10 14.80
N ASP A 110 1.52 22.56 16.01
CA ASP A 110 2.57 21.87 16.75
C ASP A 110 2.65 20.40 16.28
N SER A 111 3.18 20.20 15.08
CA SER A 111 3.40 18.86 14.51
C SER A 111 4.79 18.70 13.90
N PRO A 112 5.25 17.44 13.70
CA PRO A 112 6.53 17.17 13.05
C PRO A 112 6.66 17.72 11.62
N ALA A 113 5.57 18.11 10.95
CA ALA A 113 5.59 18.53 9.56
C ALA A 113 6.49 19.74 9.30
N SER A 114 6.57 20.70 10.23
CA SER A 114 7.51 21.83 10.15
C SER A 114 8.97 21.38 10.14
N ARG A 115 9.29 20.34 10.92
CA ARG A 115 10.63 19.73 10.95
C ARG A 115 10.91 18.91 9.70
N GLU A 116 9.93 18.19 9.19
CA GLU A 116 10.02 17.50 7.90
C GLU A 116 10.28 18.49 6.75
N HIS A 117 9.69 19.68 6.82
CA HIS A 117 9.95 20.73 5.85
C HIS A 117 11.42 21.21 5.87
N VAL A 118 12.04 21.31 7.06
CA VAL A 118 13.49 21.55 7.19
C VAL A 118 14.30 20.39 6.57
N ILE A 119 13.88 19.14 6.76
CA ILE A 119 14.55 17.96 6.19
C ILE A 119 14.54 18.03 4.65
N MET A 120 13.44 18.50 4.04
CA MET A 120 13.38 18.72 2.59
C MET A 120 14.44 19.74 2.15
N SER A 121 14.58 20.84 2.88
CA SER A 121 15.66 21.83 2.64
C SER A 121 17.06 21.24 2.84
N GLN A 122 17.26 20.29 3.77
CA GLN A 122 18.54 19.57 3.94
C GLN A 122 18.89 18.75 2.70
N MET A 123 17.92 18.02 2.14
CA MET A 123 18.14 17.26 0.90
C MET A 123 18.51 18.19 -0.27
N ARG A 124 17.80 19.31 -0.41
CA ARG A 124 18.10 20.33 -1.44
C ARG A 124 19.51 20.91 -1.31
N ALA A 125 19.97 21.14 -0.08
CA ALA A 125 21.32 21.63 0.18
C ALA A 125 22.39 20.65 -0.29
N VAL A 126 22.22 19.36 0.03
CA VAL A 126 23.14 18.26 -0.37
C VAL A 126 23.16 18.11 -1.89
N GLU A 127 21.98 18.01 -2.50
CA GLU A 127 21.84 17.80 -3.94
C GLU A 127 22.50 18.91 -4.74
N THR A 128 22.32 20.16 -4.31
CA THR A 128 22.77 21.33 -5.07
C THR A 128 24.14 21.86 -4.65
N GLY A 129 24.67 21.41 -3.51
CA GLY A 129 25.90 21.92 -2.94
C GLY A 129 25.78 23.41 -2.57
N ARG A 130 24.61 23.83 -2.09
CA ARG A 130 24.34 25.22 -1.69
C ARG A 130 23.93 25.31 -0.23
N TRP A 131 24.28 26.44 0.36
CA TRP A 131 23.64 26.85 1.59
C TRP A 131 22.16 27.12 1.33
N VAL A 132 21.33 26.64 2.24
CA VAL A 132 19.89 26.87 2.22
C VAL A 132 19.51 27.59 3.51
N VAL A 133 18.87 28.74 3.37
CA VAL A 133 18.26 29.49 4.47
C VAL A 133 16.77 29.28 4.40
N GLN A 134 16.21 28.52 5.33
CA GLN A 134 14.77 28.42 5.49
C GLN A 134 14.31 29.51 6.45
N ALA A 135 13.53 30.46 5.94
CA ALA A 135 12.97 31.57 6.69
C ALA A 135 11.46 31.32 6.84
N ALA A 136 11.08 30.81 8.02
CA ALA A 136 9.71 30.49 8.36
C ALA A 136 9.08 31.58 9.24
N ILE A 137 7.84 31.96 8.96
CA ILE A 137 7.08 32.93 9.79
C ILE A 137 6.63 32.29 11.12
N SER A 138 6.14 31.05 11.06
CA SER A 138 5.51 30.34 12.17
C SER A 138 6.04 28.92 12.38
N GLY A 139 6.96 28.46 11.53
CA GLY A 139 7.65 27.17 11.61
C GLY A 139 9.12 27.31 12.04
N GLU A 140 9.88 26.25 11.83
CA GLU A 140 11.33 26.25 12.09
C GLU A 140 12.06 27.04 10.99
N SER A 141 12.70 28.14 11.38
CA SER A 141 13.72 28.79 10.55
C SER A 141 15.04 28.09 10.75
N ALA A 142 15.80 27.84 9.68
CA ALA A 142 17.04 27.06 9.74
C ALA A 142 18.09 27.54 8.75
N LEU A 143 19.37 27.42 9.15
CA LEU A 143 20.52 27.58 8.27
C LEU A 143 21.16 26.22 8.03
N ILE A 144 21.22 25.81 6.78
CA ILE A 144 21.62 24.46 6.38
C ILE A 144 22.84 24.54 5.47
N ASP A 145 23.88 23.80 5.82
CA ASP A 145 25.12 23.76 5.05
C ASP A 145 25.01 22.84 3.80
N PRO A 146 25.96 22.93 2.85
CA PRO A 146 25.96 22.10 1.63
C PRO A 146 26.09 20.59 1.87
N ARG A 147 26.33 20.14 3.10
CA ARG A 147 26.34 18.73 3.51
C ARG A 147 25.02 18.32 4.17
N GLY A 148 24.02 19.19 4.15
CA GLY A 148 22.71 18.97 4.75
C GLY A 148 22.69 19.10 6.26
N ARG A 149 23.72 19.67 6.90
CA ARG A 149 23.74 19.82 8.37
C ARG A 149 23.04 21.11 8.75
N VAL A 150 22.08 21.03 9.68
CA VAL A 150 21.47 22.20 10.30
C VAL A 150 22.50 22.83 11.24
N ARG A 151 22.91 24.06 10.95
CA ARG A 151 23.93 24.80 11.72
C ARG A 151 23.30 25.67 12.80
N LEU A 152 22.14 26.25 12.49
CA LEU A 152 21.31 27.05 13.39
C LEU A 152 19.86 26.78 13.05
N HIS A 153 18.99 26.79 14.06
CA HIS A 153 17.55 26.74 13.87
C HIS A 153 16.83 27.47 15.00
N THR A 154 15.57 27.84 14.77
CA THR A 154 14.65 28.33 15.79
C THR A 154 13.76 27.21 16.32
N GLY A 155 13.07 27.45 17.43
CA GLY A 155 11.92 26.62 17.81
C GLY A 155 10.67 26.96 16.99
N LEU A 156 9.64 26.12 17.10
CA LEU A 156 8.31 26.36 16.52
C LEU A 156 7.62 27.54 17.19
N PHE A 157 7.02 28.43 16.39
CA PHE A 157 6.31 29.63 16.88
C PHE A 157 7.12 30.54 17.82
N VAL A 158 8.45 30.47 17.79
CA VAL A 158 9.33 31.31 18.61
C VAL A 158 9.77 32.54 17.81
N PRO A 159 9.45 33.77 18.24
CA PRO A 159 10.01 34.97 17.65
C PRO A 159 11.53 35.00 17.85
N ALA A 160 12.29 34.97 16.76
CA ALA A 160 13.74 34.94 16.82
C ALA A 160 14.37 35.61 15.60
N ILE A 161 15.61 36.05 15.75
CA ILE A 161 16.46 36.54 14.65
C ILE A 161 17.68 35.62 14.58
N LEU A 162 17.81 34.90 13.47
CA LEU A 162 19.02 34.13 13.18
C LEU A 162 19.99 35.00 12.37
N ARG A 163 21.21 35.17 12.87
CA ARG A 163 22.29 35.88 12.19
C ARG A 163 23.50 34.98 12.03
N SER A 164 23.98 34.83 10.80
CA SER A 164 25.20 34.07 10.50
C SER A 164 25.83 34.55 9.19
N SER A 165 27.13 34.28 9.05
CA SER A 165 27.84 34.43 7.78
C SER A 165 27.89 33.07 7.08
N VAL A 166 27.37 33.01 5.85
CA VAL A 166 27.34 31.78 5.04
C VAL A 166 28.24 31.95 3.81
N PRO A 167 29.14 30.99 3.53
CA PRO A 167 29.87 30.95 2.27
C PRO A 167 28.95 30.82 1.07
N THR A 168 29.25 31.53 -0.01
CA THR A 168 28.60 31.35 -1.32
C THR A 168 29.39 30.37 -2.18
N SER A 169 28.73 29.73 -3.15
CA SER A 169 29.41 28.84 -4.09
C SER A 169 28.80 28.94 -5.49
N SER A 170 29.63 28.74 -6.51
CA SER A 170 29.24 28.58 -7.91
C SER A 170 29.46 27.14 -8.42
N ALA A 171 30.01 26.24 -7.60
CA ALA A 171 30.34 24.87 -7.99
C ALA A 171 29.08 24.06 -8.34
N ARG A 172 29.08 23.31 -9.44
CA ARG A 172 27.94 22.47 -9.83
C ARG A 172 28.18 21.01 -9.45
N THR A 173 27.32 20.45 -8.59
CA THR A 173 27.30 19.02 -8.23
C THR A 173 26.95 18.15 -9.44
N VAL A 174 27.14 16.83 -9.30
CA VAL A 174 26.71 15.85 -10.31
C VAL A 174 25.20 15.98 -10.56
N TYR A 175 24.41 16.13 -9.50
CA TYR A 175 22.97 16.32 -9.61
C TYR A 175 22.61 17.60 -10.39
N VAL A 176 23.25 18.73 -10.09
CA VAL A 176 23.00 19.98 -10.82
C VAL A 176 23.31 19.84 -12.31
N ARG A 177 24.38 19.12 -12.67
CA ARG A 177 24.78 18.91 -14.07
C ARG A 177 23.85 17.97 -14.82
N PHE A 178 23.45 16.85 -14.23
CA PHE A 178 22.83 15.73 -14.95
C PHE A 178 21.39 15.41 -14.52
N GLY A 179 20.95 15.91 -13.37
CA GLY A 179 19.59 15.73 -12.87
C GLY A 179 19.35 14.30 -12.39
N ASP A 180 18.14 13.79 -12.64
CA ASP A 180 17.68 12.49 -12.14
C ASP A 180 18.22 11.29 -12.96
N TRP A 181 19.45 11.40 -13.47
CA TRP A 181 20.08 10.35 -14.29
C TRP A 181 20.18 9.02 -13.55
N PHE A 182 20.40 9.04 -12.23
CA PHE A 182 20.56 7.84 -11.43
C PHE A 182 19.26 7.04 -11.30
N PRO A 183 18.10 7.64 -10.94
CA PRO A 183 16.80 6.98 -11.06
C PRO A 183 16.53 6.39 -12.45
N TRP A 184 16.82 7.13 -13.52
CA TRP A 184 16.65 6.63 -14.89
C TRP A 184 17.55 5.43 -15.19
N ALA A 185 18.82 5.49 -14.79
CA ALA A 185 19.76 4.38 -14.96
C ALA A 185 19.31 3.13 -14.20
N CYS A 186 18.84 3.29 -12.96
CA CYS A 186 18.25 2.20 -12.18
C CYS A 186 17.01 1.63 -12.88
N GLY A 187 16.10 2.48 -13.36
CA GLY A 187 14.91 2.05 -14.09
C GLY A 187 15.24 1.28 -15.37
N ILE A 188 16.18 1.77 -16.17
CA ILE A 188 16.70 1.08 -17.37
C ILE A 188 17.34 -0.25 -16.98
N GLY A 189 18.13 -0.29 -15.90
CA GLY A 189 18.73 -1.51 -15.39
C GLY A 189 17.71 -2.56 -14.97
N VAL A 190 16.64 -2.16 -14.26
CA VAL A 190 15.54 -3.05 -13.86
C VAL A 190 14.80 -3.56 -15.10
N LEU A 191 14.46 -2.68 -16.05
CA LEU A 191 13.79 -3.08 -17.29
C LEU A 191 14.66 -4.01 -18.14
N GLY A 192 15.97 -3.74 -18.22
CA GLY A 192 16.93 -4.59 -18.89
C GLY A 192 17.06 -5.95 -18.22
N GLY A 193 17.09 -5.99 -16.89
CA GLY A 193 17.09 -7.23 -16.10
C GLY A 193 15.82 -8.06 -16.30
N LEU A 194 14.65 -7.40 -16.29
CA LEU A 194 13.36 -8.03 -16.59
C LEU A 194 13.32 -8.58 -18.02
N LEU A 195 13.77 -7.81 -19.00
CA LEU A 195 13.85 -8.24 -20.39
C LEU A 195 14.78 -9.44 -20.56
N ALA A 196 15.98 -9.38 -19.99
CA ALA A 196 16.93 -10.49 -19.99
C ALA A 196 16.35 -11.74 -19.31
N TRP A 197 15.60 -11.57 -18.22
CA TRP A 197 14.90 -12.65 -17.55
C TRP A 197 13.79 -13.27 -18.41
N VAL A 198 12.98 -12.45 -19.10
CA VAL A 198 11.96 -12.94 -20.05
C VAL A 198 12.60 -13.69 -21.21
N LEU A 199 13.66 -13.15 -21.80
CA LEU A 199 14.39 -13.78 -22.91
C LEU A 199 15.04 -15.10 -22.47
N ARG A 200 15.63 -15.16 -21.28
CA ARG A 200 16.16 -16.40 -20.70
C ARG A 200 15.07 -17.43 -20.42
N ARG A 201 13.90 -17.01 -19.92
CA ARG A 201 12.77 -17.93 -19.70
C ARG A 201 12.21 -18.49 -21.00
N ARG A 202 12.16 -17.69 -22.09
CA ARG A 202 11.79 -18.19 -23.42
C ARG A 202 12.78 -19.23 -23.95
N SER A 203 14.07 -19.07 -23.66
CA SER A 203 15.09 -20.06 -24.02
C SER A 203 15.01 -21.35 -23.19
N VAL A 204 14.48 -21.30 -21.97
CA VAL A 204 14.34 -22.47 -21.07
C VAL A 204 13.01 -23.20 -21.28
N HIS A 205 11.98 -22.57 -21.87
CA HIS A 205 10.67 -23.20 -22.10
C HIS A 205 10.63 -24.21 -23.26
N ASN A 206 11.78 -24.52 -23.88
CA ASN A 206 11.96 -25.71 -24.73
C ASN A 206 12.45 -26.95 -23.95
N GLY A 207 12.51 -26.87 -22.62
CA GLY A 207 12.78 -28.00 -21.74
C GLY A 207 11.78 -28.03 -20.57
N SER A 208 11.43 -29.24 -20.13
CA SER A 208 10.56 -29.52 -18.99
C SER A 208 10.88 -28.68 -17.74
N PRO A 209 9.89 -28.37 -16.88
CA PRO A 209 10.08 -27.47 -15.75
C PRO A 209 11.19 -27.93 -14.79
N PRO A 210 12.04 -27.02 -14.29
CA PRO A 210 13.15 -27.38 -13.41
C PRO A 210 12.66 -27.74 -12.00
N ALA A 211 13.27 -28.78 -11.43
CA ALA A 211 13.10 -29.17 -10.04
C ALA A 211 13.47 -28.02 -9.07
N PRO A 212 12.87 -27.99 -7.86
CA PRO A 212 13.16 -26.97 -6.85
C PRO A 212 14.66 -26.94 -6.48
N PRO A 213 15.20 -25.76 -6.12
CA PRO A 213 16.60 -25.63 -5.74
C PRO A 213 16.90 -26.44 -4.47
N ALA A 214 18.00 -27.20 -4.51
CA ALA A 214 18.51 -27.95 -3.38
C ALA A 214 19.33 -27.04 -2.44
N GLY A 215 19.06 -27.15 -1.13
CA GLY A 215 19.79 -26.50 -0.03
C GLY A 215 19.19 -25.13 0.35
N GLU A 216 18.89 -24.80 1.62
CA GLU A 216 19.44 -25.27 2.91
C GLU A 216 18.34 -25.35 4.00
N SER A 217 18.57 -26.22 4.99
CA SER A 217 17.88 -26.46 6.28
C SER A 217 16.63 -27.37 6.35
N GLU A 218 16.91 -28.65 6.69
CA GLU A 218 16.28 -29.49 7.73
C GLU A 218 14.75 -29.54 7.92
N VAL A 219 13.96 -29.60 6.86
CA VAL A 219 12.60 -30.17 6.98
C VAL A 219 12.53 -31.40 6.09
N GLY A 220 12.39 -32.55 6.75
CA GLY A 220 12.59 -33.88 6.20
C GLY A 220 11.81 -34.20 4.93
N GLU A 221 12.39 -35.13 4.17
CA GLU A 221 11.75 -35.94 3.13
C GLU A 221 10.25 -36.14 3.35
N ARG A 222 9.43 -35.34 2.66
CA ARG A 222 8.08 -35.74 2.25
C ARG A 222 7.81 -35.24 0.85
N ARG A 223 8.40 -35.92 -0.15
CA ARG A 223 7.77 -36.11 -1.46
C ARG A 223 6.98 -37.43 -1.46
N GLY A 224 6.27 -37.69 -0.37
CA GLY A 224 5.35 -38.82 -0.29
C GLY A 224 4.04 -38.44 -0.99
N ALA A 225 3.31 -39.44 -1.48
CA ALA A 225 1.93 -39.24 -1.89
C ALA A 225 1.15 -38.47 -0.79
N PRO A 226 0.13 -37.68 -1.16
CA PRO A 226 -0.73 -36.98 -0.21
C PRO A 226 -1.10 -37.92 0.92
N LEU A 227 -0.99 -37.48 2.18
CA LEU A 227 -1.38 -38.32 3.30
C LEU A 227 -2.83 -38.80 3.03
N PRO A 228 -3.18 -40.08 3.12
CA PRO A 228 -4.58 -40.46 2.94
C PRO A 228 -5.43 -39.76 4.01
N ILE A 229 -6.53 -39.11 3.63
CA ILE A 229 -7.59 -38.81 4.62
C ILE A 229 -8.19 -40.18 4.94
N SER A 230 -7.94 -40.68 6.15
CA SER A 230 -8.64 -41.87 6.64
C SER A 230 -10.14 -41.60 6.57
N GLY A 231 -10.87 -42.28 5.68
CA GLY A 231 -12.31 -42.09 5.50
C GLY A 231 -12.67 -40.72 4.94
N ALA A 232 -12.18 -40.35 3.75
CA ALA A 232 -12.44 -39.04 3.11
C ALA A 232 -13.91 -38.59 3.05
N ALA A 233 -14.87 -39.52 3.13
CA ALA A 233 -16.31 -39.21 3.23
C ALA A 233 -16.75 -38.73 4.63
N ASP A 234 -16.05 -39.12 5.69
CA ASP A 234 -16.39 -38.89 7.10
C ASP A 234 -15.51 -37.82 7.77
N ALA A 235 -14.54 -37.26 7.04
CA ALA A 235 -13.59 -36.28 7.59
C ALA A 235 -14.32 -35.07 8.17
N LYS A 236 -13.96 -34.65 9.39
CA LYS A 236 -14.61 -33.51 10.05
C LYS A 236 -14.03 -32.22 9.50
N VAL A 237 -14.88 -31.41 8.87
CA VAL A 237 -14.46 -30.16 8.20
C VAL A 237 -14.92 -28.95 9.01
N MET A 238 -14.02 -28.00 9.23
CA MET A 238 -14.36 -26.68 9.77
C MET A 238 -14.21 -25.61 8.69
N VAL A 239 -15.29 -24.93 8.33
CA VAL A 239 -15.26 -23.72 7.50
C VAL A 239 -15.14 -22.50 8.39
N VAL A 240 -14.03 -21.78 8.31
CA VAL A 240 -13.77 -20.56 9.07
C VAL A 240 -14.23 -19.36 8.25
N LEU A 241 -15.12 -18.55 8.83
CA LEU A 241 -15.81 -17.44 8.19
C LEU A 241 -15.59 -16.13 8.99
N PRO A 242 -14.59 -15.30 8.63
CA PRO A 242 -14.43 -13.99 9.26
C PRO A 242 -15.55 -13.03 8.87
N THR A 243 -16.14 -12.36 9.84
CA THR A 243 -17.25 -11.42 9.64
C THR A 243 -16.96 -10.04 10.23
N TYR A 244 -17.46 -9.01 9.54
CA TYR A 244 -17.52 -7.64 10.06
C TYR A 244 -18.58 -6.87 9.28
N ASN A 245 -19.79 -6.71 9.80
CA ASN A 245 -20.94 -6.20 9.03
C ASN A 245 -21.34 -7.10 7.85
N GLU A 246 -21.69 -8.36 8.12
CA GLU A 246 -22.13 -9.35 7.12
C GLU A 246 -23.57 -9.84 7.41
N ARG A 247 -24.39 -9.03 8.10
CA ARG A 247 -25.75 -9.41 8.51
C ARG A 247 -26.61 -9.93 7.37
N GLU A 248 -26.51 -9.31 6.20
CA GLU A 248 -27.36 -9.61 5.05
C GLU A 248 -27.00 -10.94 4.37
N THR A 249 -25.75 -11.38 4.52
CA THR A 249 -25.17 -12.52 3.78
C THR A 249 -24.93 -13.74 4.67
N VAL A 250 -24.64 -13.54 5.97
CA VAL A 250 -24.15 -14.59 6.88
C VAL A 250 -25.08 -15.81 6.96
N VAL A 251 -26.41 -15.60 6.97
CA VAL A 251 -27.39 -16.71 7.04
C VAL A 251 -27.34 -17.57 5.77
N ALA A 252 -27.27 -16.93 4.60
CA ALA A 252 -27.21 -17.62 3.32
C ALA A 252 -25.90 -18.40 3.16
N VAL A 253 -24.77 -17.80 3.58
CA VAL A 253 -23.46 -18.47 3.59
C VAL A 253 -23.48 -19.69 4.50
N LEU A 254 -23.94 -19.55 5.75
CA LEU A 254 -24.01 -20.66 6.71
C LEU A 254 -24.92 -21.78 6.21
N THR A 255 -26.09 -21.44 5.66
CA THR A 255 -27.02 -22.42 5.10
C THR A 255 -26.37 -23.21 3.96
N GLY A 256 -25.69 -22.52 3.02
CA GLY A 256 -25.01 -23.17 1.91
C GLY A 256 -23.83 -24.03 2.36
N VAL A 257 -23.05 -23.58 3.34
CA VAL A 257 -21.93 -24.36 3.91
C VAL A 257 -22.44 -25.65 4.56
N LEU A 258 -23.48 -25.58 5.39
CA LEU A 258 -24.02 -26.74 6.09
C LEU A 258 -24.74 -27.73 5.16
N ALA A 259 -25.26 -27.25 4.03
CA ALA A 259 -25.86 -28.09 2.99
C ALA A 259 -24.84 -28.99 2.28
N ALA A 260 -23.54 -28.67 2.38
CA ALA A 260 -22.48 -29.47 1.75
C ALA A 260 -22.25 -30.83 2.43
N GLY A 261 -22.70 -31.02 3.68
CA GLY A 261 -22.65 -32.33 4.34
C GLY A 261 -22.85 -32.32 5.85
N PRO A 262 -23.16 -33.48 6.46
CA PRO A 262 -23.39 -33.59 7.91
C PRO A 262 -22.12 -33.43 8.75
N ASN A 263 -20.95 -33.68 8.17
CA ASN A 263 -19.62 -33.53 8.76
C ASN A 263 -19.00 -32.14 8.57
N ILE A 264 -19.73 -31.21 7.93
CA ILE A 264 -19.30 -29.84 7.68
C ILE A 264 -19.79 -28.94 8.82
N HIS A 265 -18.85 -28.28 9.49
CA HIS A 265 -19.10 -27.29 10.53
C HIS A 265 -18.67 -25.91 10.06
N ALA A 266 -19.23 -24.87 10.68
CA ALA A 266 -18.88 -23.49 10.43
C ALA A 266 -18.47 -22.78 11.72
N LEU A 267 -17.34 -22.08 11.68
CA LEU A 267 -16.88 -21.20 12.74
C LEU A 267 -16.87 -19.77 12.22
N VAL A 268 -17.82 -18.98 12.68
CA VAL A 268 -17.84 -17.54 12.43
C VAL A 268 -16.90 -16.85 13.42
N VAL A 269 -15.97 -16.08 12.89
CA VAL A 269 -15.04 -15.26 13.68
C VAL A 269 -15.42 -13.80 13.48
N ASP A 270 -16.17 -13.24 14.43
CA ASP A 270 -16.76 -11.92 14.30
C ASP A 270 -15.92 -10.82 14.97
N ASP A 271 -15.62 -9.78 14.21
CA ASP A 271 -14.82 -8.63 14.61
C ASP A 271 -15.65 -7.54 15.33
N ASN A 272 -16.57 -7.96 16.21
CA ASN A 272 -17.53 -7.11 16.93
C ASN A 272 -18.38 -6.26 15.96
N SER A 273 -19.12 -6.94 15.08
CA SER A 273 -19.95 -6.33 14.05
C SER A 273 -21.07 -5.47 14.65
N PRO A 274 -21.06 -4.13 14.43
CA PRO A 274 -22.12 -3.25 14.95
C PRO A 274 -23.49 -3.43 14.28
N ASP A 275 -23.58 -4.18 13.18
CA ASP A 275 -24.86 -4.42 12.48
C ASP A 275 -25.67 -5.58 13.09
N GLY A 276 -25.17 -6.26 14.12
CA GLY A 276 -25.81 -7.43 14.73
C GLY A 276 -25.56 -8.74 13.98
N THR A 277 -24.51 -8.83 13.15
CA THR A 277 -24.05 -10.11 12.56
C THR A 277 -23.84 -11.17 13.65
N GLY A 278 -23.11 -10.83 14.72
CA GLY A 278 -22.84 -11.74 15.84
C GLY A 278 -24.10 -12.28 16.51
N GLU A 279 -25.09 -11.41 16.75
CA GLU A 279 -26.37 -11.79 17.37
C GLU A 279 -27.13 -12.84 16.55
N ILE A 280 -27.18 -12.67 15.22
CA ILE A 280 -27.83 -13.64 14.31
C ILE A 280 -27.12 -14.99 14.36
N VAL A 281 -25.79 -14.97 14.35
CA VAL A 281 -25.01 -16.21 14.38
C VAL A 281 -25.14 -16.90 15.73
N ALA A 282 -25.18 -16.16 16.83
CA ALA A 282 -25.43 -16.71 18.16
C ALA A 282 -26.80 -17.41 18.23
N ALA A 283 -27.86 -16.77 17.75
CA ALA A 283 -29.20 -17.35 17.70
C ALA A 283 -29.28 -18.60 16.81
N LEU A 284 -28.54 -18.62 15.70
CA LEU A 284 -28.42 -19.81 14.85
C LEU A 284 -27.67 -20.95 15.55
N ALA A 285 -26.58 -20.65 16.25
CA ALA A 285 -25.76 -21.63 16.96
C ALA A 285 -26.51 -22.33 18.11
N GLU A 286 -27.53 -21.69 18.70
CA GLU A 286 -28.42 -22.32 19.69
C GLU A 286 -29.18 -23.54 19.15
N ASN A 287 -29.51 -23.51 17.85
CA ASN A 287 -30.36 -24.52 17.21
C ASN A 287 -29.58 -25.41 16.21
N GLU A 288 -28.35 -25.05 15.88
CA GLU A 288 -27.50 -25.78 14.95
C GLU A 288 -26.11 -26.02 15.57
N PRO A 289 -25.85 -27.21 16.14
CA PRO A 289 -24.59 -27.50 16.85
C PRO A 289 -23.35 -27.53 15.92
N ARG A 290 -23.55 -27.51 14.61
CA ARG A 290 -22.47 -27.38 13.63
C ARG A 290 -22.00 -25.94 13.43
N VAL A 291 -22.75 -24.95 13.90
CA VAL A 291 -22.40 -23.52 13.82
C VAL A 291 -21.81 -23.06 15.15
N ARG A 292 -20.73 -22.30 15.08
CA ARG A 292 -20.03 -21.73 16.24
C ARG A 292 -19.73 -20.26 15.99
N LEU A 293 -19.78 -19.48 17.06
CA LEU A 293 -19.42 -18.07 17.05
C LEU A 293 -18.19 -17.86 17.96
N LEU A 294 -17.22 -17.10 17.46
CA LEU A 294 -16.13 -16.54 18.23
C LEU A 294 -16.14 -15.02 18.04
N GLU A 295 -16.52 -14.30 19.09
CA GLU A 295 -16.51 -12.84 19.11
C GLU A 295 -15.16 -12.30 19.57
N ARG A 296 -14.69 -11.27 18.87
CA ARG A 296 -13.42 -10.58 19.16
C ARG A 296 -13.72 -9.18 19.68
N SER A 297 -12.76 -8.55 20.33
CA SER A 297 -12.95 -7.23 20.95
C SER A 297 -13.15 -6.07 19.95
N GLY A 298 -12.89 -6.29 18.66
CA GLY A 298 -13.06 -5.28 17.61
C GLY A 298 -12.47 -5.72 16.26
N LYS A 299 -12.37 -4.77 15.34
CA LYS A 299 -11.79 -4.98 14.00
C LYS A 299 -10.26 -5.12 14.05
N LEU A 300 -9.81 -6.33 14.32
CA LEU A 300 -8.40 -6.68 14.52
C LEU A 300 -7.73 -7.22 13.24
N GLY A 301 -8.48 -7.34 12.14
CA GLY A 301 -7.97 -7.63 10.81
C GLY A 301 -8.25 -9.06 10.32
N LEU A 302 -8.23 -9.22 8.99
CA LEU A 302 -8.62 -10.46 8.32
C LEU A 302 -7.70 -11.64 8.64
N ALA A 303 -6.38 -11.47 8.46
CA ALA A 303 -5.40 -12.52 8.72
C ALA A 303 -5.49 -13.01 10.18
N SER A 304 -5.63 -12.10 11.14
CA SER A 304 -5.72 -12.46 12.55
C SER A 304 -7.02 -13.20 12.90
N ALA A 305 -8.13 -12.93 12.20
CA ALA A 305 -9.38 -13.67 12.32
C ALA A 305 -9.20 -15.12 11.85
N TYR A 306 -8.65 -15.32 10.66
CA TYR A 306 -8.39 -16.66 10.13
C TYR A 306 -7.41 -17.44 10.98
N LEU A 307 -6.31 -16.84 11.43
CA LEU A 307 -5.34 -17.52 12.29
C LEU A 307 -5.95 -17.94 13.63
N LEU A 308 -6.89 -17.18 14.16
CA LEU A 308 -7.64 -17.55 15.37
C LEU A 308 -8.55 -18.74 15.08
N GLY A 309 -9.35 -18.67 14.01
CA GLY A 309 -10.25 -19.75 13.61
C GLY A 309 -9.51 -21.05 13.25
N PHE A 310 -8.37 -20.95 12.57
CA PHE A 310 -7.50 -22.07 12.25
C PHE A 310 -6.99 -22.78 13.50
N ARG A 311 -6.45 -22.04 14.48
CA ARG A 311 -6.00 -22.64 15.75
C ARG A 311 -7.16 -23.32 16.46
N ARG A 312 -8.33 -22.67 16.51
CA ARG A 312 -9.51 -23.23 17.16
C ARG A 312 -9.97 -24.54 16.50
N ALA A 313 -10.00 -24.59 15.17
CA ALA A 313 -10.35 -25.81 14.44
C ALA A 313 -9.35 -26.95 14.72
N LEU A 314 -8.06 -26.64 14.79
CA LEU A 314 -7.01 -27.63 15.07
C LEU A 314 -7.05 -28.14 16.52
N GLU A 315 -7.34 -27.28 17.49
CA GLU A 315 -7.53 -27.61 18.91
C GLU A 315 -8.73 -28.53 19.11
N GLU A 316 -9.81 -28.30 18.36
CA GLU A 316 -11.03 -29.11 18.41
C GLU A 316 -10.96 -30.41 17.59
N GLY A 317 -9.81 -30.70 16.97
CA GLY A 317 -9.54 -31.97 16.31
C GLY A 317 -10.23 -32.13 14.95
N PHE A 318 -10.48 -31.04 14.22
CA PHE A 318 -10.96 -31.13 12.83
C PHE A 318 -9.87 -31.65 11.89
N ASP A 319 -10.26 -32.42 10.89
CA ASP A 319 -9.35 -33.07 9.93
C ASP A 319 -8.96 -32.13 8.79
N VAL A 320 -9.90 -31.28 8.39
CA VAL A 320 -9.76 -30.29 7.32
C VAL A 320 -10.28 -28.95 7.80
N VAL A 321 -9.53 -27.89 7.50
CA VAL A 321 -9.91 -26.51 7.78
C VAL A 321 -10.03 -25.76 6.48
N VAL A 322 -11.18 -25.16 6.25
CA VAL A 322 -11.50 -24.38 5.06
C VAL A 322 -11.52 -22.90 5.41
N GLU A 323 -10.87 -22.12 4.58
CA GLU A 323 -10.92 -20.67 4.56
C GLU A 323 -11.98 -20.22 3.56
N MET A 324 -12.92 -19.35 3.96
CA MET A 324 -13.96 -18.85 3.06
C MET A 324 -14.47 -17.47 3.51
N ASP A 325 -14.73 -16.58 2.54
CA ASP A 325 -15.33 -15.26 2.84
C ASP A 325 -16.84 -15.37 3.11
N ALA A 326 -17.34 -14.54 4.02
CA ALA A 326 -18.75 -14.52 4.43
C ALA A 326 -19.65 -13.56 3.61
N ASP A 327 -19.18 -13.07 2.46
CA ASP A 327 -19.87 -12.04 1.64
C ASP A 327 -20.50 -12.59 0.35
N LEU A 328 -20.59 -13.93 0.20
CA LEU A 328 -21.03 -14.65 -1.00
C LEU A 328 -20.18 -14.43 -2.26
N SER A 329 -19.04 -13.73 -2.19
CA SER A 329 -18.09 -13.66 -3.31
C SER A 329 -17.51 -15.03 -3.62
N HIS A 330 -17.26 -15.82 -2.57
CA HIS A 330 -17.02 -17.26 -2.65
C HIS A 330 -18.35 -17.97 -2.46
N ARG A 331 -18.64 -18.91 -3.36
CA ARG A 331 -19.91 -19.61 -3.40
C ARG A 331 -19.85 -20.86 -2.54
N PRO A 332 -20.77 -21.06 -1.58
CA PRO A 332 -20.84 -22.32 -0.83
C PRO A 332 -21.01 -23.54 -1.74
N GLU A 333 -21.64 -23.38 -2.91
CA GLU A 333 -21.80 -24.45 -3.90
C GLU A 333 -20.46 -24.98 -4.47
N ASP A 334 -19.39 -24.19 -4.41
CA ASP A 334 -18.06 -24.59 -4.89
C ASP A 334 -17.27 -25.36 -3.80
N LEU A 335 -17.79 -25.44 -2.55
CA LEU A 335 -17.15 -26.13 -1.41
C LEU A 335 -16.94 -27.63 -1.64
N PRO A 336 -17.91 -28.42 -2.15
CA PRO A 336 -17.69 -29.85 -2.40
C PRO A 336 -16.51 -30.12 -3.33
N GLN A 337 -16.30 -29.28 -4.35
CA GLN A 337 -15.18 -29.44 -5.27
C GLN A 337 -13.83 -29.14 -4.59
N LEU A 338 -13.79 -28.11 -3.74
CA LEU A 338 -12.61 -27.81 -2.92
C LEU A 338 -12.23 -28.97 -2.00
N LEU A 339 -13.24 -29.62 -1.40
CA LEU A 339 -13.06 -30.79 -0.53
C LEU A 339 -12.63 -32.04 -1.30
N GLN A 340 -13.14 -32.25 -2.51
CA GLN A 340 -12.66 -33.32 -3.39
C GLN A 340 -11.18 -33.14 -3.74
N GLY A 341 -10.76 -31.90 -4.02
CA GLY A 341 -9.35 -31.60 -4.24
C GLY A 341 -8.49 -31.92 -3.02
N VAL A 342 -8.93 -31.54 -1.81
CA VAL A 342 -8.11 -31.76 -0.60
C VAL A 342 -8.09 -33.23 -0.18
N ALA A 343 -8.98 -34.07 -0.70
CA ALA A 343 -8.90 -35.52 -0.56
C ALA A 343 -7.66 -36.11 -1.26
N VAL A 344 -7.14 -35.44 -2.29
CA VAL A 344 -5.99 -35.89 -3.10
C VAL A 344 -4.80 -34.92 -3.11
N HIS A 345 -4.90 -33.77 -2.44
CA HIS A 345 -3.79 -32.83 -2.24
C HIS A 345 -3.64 -32.49 -0.76
N ASP A 346 -2.48 -31.96 -0.35
CA ASP A 346 -2.26 -31.50 1.03
C ASP A 346 -2.99 -30.18 1.30
N VAL A 347 -3.05 -29.32 0.28
CA VAL A 347 -3.80 -28.06 0.24
C VAL A 347 -4.51 -27.97 -1.09
N THR A 348 -5.75 -27.48 -1.08
CA THR A 348 -6.48 -27.15 -2.31
C THR A 348 -6.89 -25.70 -2.32
N ILE A 349 -6.69 -25.03 -3.45
CA ILE A 349 -7.06 -23.64 -3.68
C ILE A 349 -8.20 -23.60 -4.70
N GLY A 350 -9.30 -22.94 -4.35
CA GLY A 350 -10.31 -22.54 -5.32
C GLY A 350 -9.75 -21.43 -6.20
N SER A 351 -9.48 -21.72 -7.46
CA SER A 351 -8.71 -20.87 -8.36
C SER A 351 -9.60 -20.22 -9.41
N ARG A 352 -9.49 -18.90 -9.55
CA ARG A 352 -10.21 -18.11 -10.57
C ARG A 352 -9.55 -18.18 -11.94
N TYR A 353 -8.33 -18.74 -12.02
CA TYR A 353 -7.44 -18.60 -13.18
C TYR A 353 -6.96 -19.93 -13.77
N VAL A 354 -7.44 -21.06 -13.25
CA VAL A 354 -7.35 -22.36 -13.94
C VAL A 354 -8.46 -22.52 -14.97
N ASP A 355 -8.38 -23.54 -15.81
CA ASP A 355 -9.43 -23.85 -16.77
C ASP A 355 -10.77 -24.14 -16.06
N GLY A 356 -11.86 -23.54 -16.55
CA GLY A 356 -13.17 -23.52 -15.89
C GLY A 356 -13.33 -22.50 -14.76
N GLY A 357 -12.26 -21.82 -14.32
CA GLY A 357 -12.33 -20.76 -13.31
C GLY A 357 -12.88 -19.46 -13.88
N GLU A 358 -13.74 -18.78 -13.13
CA GLU A 358 -14.45 -17.58 -13.60
C GLU A 358 -14.43 -16.46 -12.56
N VAL A 359 -14.42 -15.21 -13.06
CA VAL A 359 -14.70 -14.02 -12.28
C VAL A 359 -15.86 -13.29 -12.93
N SER A 360 -16.97 -13.13 -12.20
CA SER A 360 -18.15 -12.42 -12.70
C SER A 360 -18.28 -11.03 -12.06
N ASN A 361 -18.99 -10.15 -12.76
CA ASN A 361 -19.31 -8.77 -12.35
C ASN A 361 -18.10 -7.82 -12.17
N TRP A 362 -16.85 -8.25 -12.35
CA TRP A 362 -15.70 -7.35 -12.25
C TRP A 362 -15.50 -6.45 -13.47
N SER A 363 -15.13 -5.19 -13.23
CA SER A 363 -14.63 -4.32 -14.30
C SER A 363 -13.35 -4.90 -14.94
N LYS A 364 -13.16 -4.70 -16.26
CA LYS A 364 -11.95 -5.17 -16.98
C LYS A 364 -10.65 -4.69 -16.32
N ALA A 365 -10.65 -3.46 -15.79
CA ALA A 365 -9.51 -2.91 -15.06
C ALA A 365 -9.19 -3.71 -13.78
N ARG A 366 -10.22 -4.10 -13.01
CA ARG A 366 -10.07 -4.91 -11.80
C ARG A 366 -9.56 -6.31 -12.12
N VAL A 367 -10.08 -6.95 -13.17
CA VAL A 367 -9.58 -8.26 -13.65
C VAL A 367 -8.10 -8.17 -14.03
N THR A 368 -7.71 -7.16 -14.80
CA THR A 368 -6.31 -6.96 -15.20
C THR A 368 -5.41 -6.71 -14.00
N LEU A 369 -5.82 -5.86 -13.05
CA LEU A 369 -5.05 -5.58 -11.84
C LEU A 369 -4.83 -6.84 -11.00
N SER A 370 -5.87 -7.65 -10.80
CA SER A 370 -5.79 -8.88 -10.02
C SER A 370 -4.92 -9.93 -10.71
N ARG A 371 -5.06 -10.12 -12.03
CA ARG A 371 -4.18 -11.01 -12.81
C ARG A 371 -2.73 -10.55 -12.76
N ALA A 372 -2.47 -9.24 -12.86
CA ALA A 372 -1.12 -8.68 -12.79
C ALA A 372 -0.49 -8.87 -11.40
N GLY A 373 -1.23 -8.57 -10.32
CA GLY A 373 -0.76 -8.77 -8.95
C GLY A 373 -0.46 -10.24 -8.64
N ASN A 374 -1.34 -11.14 -9.08
CA ASN A 374 -1.14 -12.58 -8.95
C ASN A 374 0.05 -13.08 -9.78
N ALA A 375 0.20 -12.64 -11.04
CA ALA A 375 1.35 -12.98 -11.88
C ALA A 375 2.68 -12.49 -11.29
N TYR A 376 2.68 -11.30 -10.69
CA TYR A 376 3.83 -10.75 -9.97
C TYR A 376 4.22 -11.63 -8.77
N ALA A 377 3.25 -11.96 -7.89
CA ALA A 377 3.50 -12.83 -6.73
C ALA A 377 4.05 -14.20 -7.14
N ARG A 378 3.42 -14.84 -8.14
CA ARG A 378 3.88 -16.12 -8.70
C ARG A 378 5.28 -16.03 -9.29
N GLY A 379 5.55 -14.97 -10.06
CA GLY A 379 6.83 -14.76 -10.74
C GLY A 379 7.99 -14.55 -9.76
N MET A 380 7.78 -13.70 -8.75
CA MET A 380 8.78 -13.40 -7.73
C MET A 380 9.07 -14.59 -6.82
N LEU A 381 8.02 -15.27 -6.35
CA LEU A 381 8.15 -16.38 -5.39
C LEU A 381 8.35 -17.74 -6.06
N ARG A 382 8.30 -17.79 -7.41
CA ARG A 382 8.36 -19.01 -8.22
C ARG A 382 7.28 -20.03 -7.86
N LEU A 383 6.11 -19.55 -7.45
CA LEU A 383 4.98 -20.41 -7.09
C LEU A 383 4.42 -21.11 -8.33
N PRO A 384 4.29 -22.44 -8.33
CA PRO A 384 3.70 -23.20 -9.42
C PRO A 384 2.15 -23.22 -9.35
N LEU A 385 1.53 -22.11 -8.94
CA LEU A 385 0.08 -21.97 -8.78
C LEU A 385 -0.46 -21.02 -9.86
N ALA A 386 -1.68 -21.19 -10.31
CA ALA A 386 -2.38 -20.27 -11.20
C ALA A 386 -2.98 -19.08 -10.44
N ASP A 387 -3.47 -19.26 -9.21
CA ASP A 387 -4.05 -18.22 -8.35
C ASP A 387 -3.56 -18.26 -6.89
N ALA A 388 -2.44 -17.58 -6.62
CA ALA A 388 -1.87 -17.46 -5.27
C ALA A 388 -2.65 -16.50 -4.35
N THR A 389 -3.69 -15.83 -4.85
CA THR A 389 -4.38 -14.73 -4.18
C THR A 389 -5.81 -15.04 -3.78
N SER A 390 -6.35 -16.20 -4.17
CA SER A 390 -7.66 -16.66 -3.72
C SER A 390 -7.66 -16.97 -2.23
N GLY A 391 -8.74 -16.57 -1.54
CA GLY A 391 -8.98 -16.83 -0.12
C GLY A 391 -9.87 -18.06 0.14
N PHE A 392 -10.29 -18.78 -0.91
CA PHE A 392 -11.08 -20.00 -0.75
C PHE A 392 -10.17 -21.23 -0.83
N ARG A 393 -9.85 -21.80 0.33
CA ARG A 393 -8.80 -22.82 0.45
C ARG A 393 -9.15 -23.88 1.47
N ALA A 394 -8.78 -25.13 1.21
CA ALA A 394 -8.88 -26.22 2.15
C ALA A 394 -7.48 -26.72 2.52
N TYR A 395 -7.22 -26.81 3.81
CA TYR A 395 -5.96 -27.32 4.37
C TYR A 395 -6.24 -28.57 5.20
N ARG A 396 -5.42 -29.60 5.02
CA ARG A 396 -5.40 -30.70 5.99
C ARG A 396 -4.82 -30.25 7.31
N ALA A 397 -5.34 -30.76 8.41
CA ALA A 397 -4.90 -30.37 9.76
C ALA A 397 -3.39 -30.54 9.99
N PRO A 398 -2.71 -31.64 9.58
CA PRO A 398 -1.26 -31.76 9.74
C PRO A 398 -0.48 -30.69 8.99
N VAL A 399 -0.96 -30.30 7.81
CA VAL A 399 -0.34 -29.27 6.97
C VAL A 399 -0.50 -27.91 7.64
N LEU A 400 -1.72 -27.56 8.03
CA LEU A 400 -2.00 -26.29 8.68
C LEU A 400 -1.23 -26.15 10.01
N ARG A 401 -1.12 -27.23 10.81
CA ARG A 401 -0.26 -27.24 12.01
C ARG A 401 1.19 -26.90 11.66
N ALA A 402 1.76 -27.53 10.63
CA ALA A 402 3.13 -27.25 10.20
C ALA A 402 3.32 -25.79 9.76
N LEU A 403 2.37 -25.23 8.98
CA LEU A 403 2.46 -23.84 8.51
C LEU A 403 2.38 -22.80 9.63
N LEU A 404 1.69 -23.15 10.73
CA LEU A 404 1.44 -22.27 11.88
C LEU A 404 2.46 -22.42 13.02
N GLN A 405 3.46 -23.31 12.91
CA GLN A 405 4.54 -23.43 13.90
C GLN A 405 5.31 -22.11 14.04
N ASP A 406 5.60 -21.47 12.90
CA ASP A 406 6.27 -20.18 12.85
C ASP A 406 5.26 -19.04 12.78
N ARG A 407 5.57 -17.92 13.45
CA ARG A 407 4.79 -16.69 13.37
C ARG A 407 4.58 -16.25 11.91
N ILE A 408 3.32 -16.08 11.50
CA ILE A 408 2.93 -15.47 10.22
C ILE A 408 3.26 -13.98 10.28
N ARG A 409 3.96 -13.47 9.26
CA ARG A 409 4.52 -12.11 9.25
C ARG A 409 3.66 -11.10 8.50
N SER A 410 2.87 -11.56 7.54
CA SER A 410 2.04 -10.72 6.69
C SER A 410 0.61 -10.60 7.23
N ASP A 411 0.00 -9.45 6.93
CA ASP A 411 -1.36 -9.09 7.31
C ASP A 411 -2.28 -8.95 6.08
N GLY A 412 -3.56 -8.65 6.32
CA GLY A 412 -4.53 -8.36 5.27
C GLY A 412 -4.74 -9.55 4.35
N TYR A 413 -4.66 -9.36 3.04
CA TYR A 413 -4.74 -10.44 2.04
C TYR A 413 -3.38 -11.06 1.71
N ALA A 414 -2.26 -10.44 2.11
CA ALA A 414 -0.92 -10.94 1.79
C ALA A 414 -0.60 -12.26 2.51
N PHE A 415 -1.27 -12.56 3.63
CA PHE A 415 -1.12 -13.83 4.36
C PHE A 415 -1.50 -15.05 3.52
N GLN A 416 -2.40 -14.89 2.54
CA GLN A 416 -2.73 -15.93 1.56
C GLN A 416 -1.51 -16.35 0.75
N ILE A 417 -0.76 -15.37 0.25
CA ILE A 417 0.45 -15.62 -0.52
C ILE A 417 1.52 -16.24 0.39
N GLU A 418 1.65 -15.77 1.63
CA GLU A 418 2.60 -16.33 2.59
C GLU A 418 2.30 -17.80 2.92
N LEU A 419 1.05 -18.17 3.19
CA LEU A 419 0.67 -19.56 3.48
C LEU A 419 0.90 -20.48 2.28
N ALA A 420 0.54 -20.04 1.07
CA ALA A 420 0.81 -20.80 -0.15
C ALA A 420 2.32 -21.00 -0.38
N TYR A 421 3.11 -19.94 -0.16
CA TYR A 421 4.56 -20.00 -0.27
C TYR A 421 5.20 -20.91 0.78
N ARG A 422 4.74 -20.86 2.03
CA ARG A 422 5.21 -21.76 3.09
C ARG A 422 4.86 -23.21 2.78
N ALA A 423 3.64 -23.48 2.30
CA ALA A 423 3.22 -24.82 1.92
C ALA A 423 4.10 -25.38 0.79
N TRP A 424 4.30 -24.60 -0.26
CA TRP A 424 5.14 -24.97 -1.40
C TRP A 424 6.60 -25.17 -0.99
N ARG A 425 7.15 -24.27 -0.17
CA ARG A 425 8.54 -24.35 0.32
C ARG A 425 8.76 -25.54 1.25
N ALA A 426 7.75 -25.92 2.03
CA ALA A 426 7.78 -27.11 2.87
C ALA A 426 7.57 -28.42 2.09
N GLY A 427 7.33 -28.34 0.78
CA GLY A 427 7.18 -29.50 -0.10
C GLY A 427 5.80 -30.14 -0.10
N PHE A 428 4.79 -29.49 0.51
CA PHE A 428 3.41 -29.97 0.47
C PHE A 428 2.83 -29.88 -0.94
N ASP A 429 1.96 -30.84 -1.26
CA ASP A 429 1.26 -30.87 -2.54
C ASP A 429 0.08 -29.89 -2.56
N ILE A 430 0.08 -28.97 -3.52
CA ILE A 430 -0.93 -27.92 -3.63
C ILE A 430 -1.70 -28.10 -4.94
N GLY A 431 -2.98 -28.43 -4.83
CA GLY A 431 -3.91 -28.51 -5.95
C GLY A 431 -4.70 -27.23 -6.16
N GLU A 432 -5.21 -27.06 -7.39
CA GLU A 432 -6.14 -26.00 -7.74
C GLU A 432 -7.39 -26.58 -8.40
N VAL A 433 -8.56 -26.11 -7.97
CA VAL A 433 -9.85 -26.44 -8.57
C VAL A 433 -10.53 -25.17 -9.08
N PRO A 434 -11.22 -25.18 -10.22
CA PRO A 434 -11.91 -23.99 -10.71
C PRO A 434 -13.04 -23.58 -9.76
N ILE A 435 -13.20 -22.27 -9.56
CA ILE A 435 -14.32 -21.67 -8.83
C ILE A 435 -14.88 -20.47 -9.60
N THR A 436 -16.11 -20.06 -9.27
CA THR A 436 -16.70 -18.81 -9.77
C THR A 436 -16.69 -17.76 -8.67
N PHE A 437 -15.86 -16.73 -8.83
CA PHE A 437 -15.79 -15.61 -7.88
C PHE A 437 -16.68 -14.45 -8.35
N ARG A 438 -17.63 -14.03 -7.52
CA ARG A 438 -18.59 -12.95 -7.86
C ARG A 438 -18.21 -11.65 -7.14
N GLU A 439 -18.42 -10.51 -7.80
CA GLU A 439 -18.41 -9.23 -7.06
C GLU A 439 -19.60 -9.15 -6.11
N ARG A 440 -19.37 -8.66 -4.90
CA ARG A 440 -20.39 -8.44 -3.86
C ARG A 440 -21.58 -7.65 -4.44
N GLU A 441 -22.78 -8.18 -4.29
CA GLU A 441 -24.01 -7.48 -4.68
C GLU A 441 -24.50 -6.54 -3.56
N HIS A 442 -24.12 -6.81 -2.30
CA HIS A 442 -24.54 -6.06 -1.11
C HIS A 442 -23.35 -5.73 -0.18
N GLY A 443 -23.37 -4.53 0.42
CA GLY A 443 -22.33 -4.04 1.34
C GLY A 443 -21.19 -3.21 0.74
N ARG A 444 -20.72 -2.18 1.47
CA ARG A 444 -19.58 -1.33 1.07
C ARG A 444 -18.27 -2.14 1.12
N SER A 445 -17.44 -1.99 0.07
CA SER A 445 -16.10 -2.60 0.02
C SER A 445 -15.25 -2.23 1.25
N LYS A 446 -14.75 -3.25 1.97
CA LYS A 446 -13.87 -3.09 3.14
C LYS A 446 -12.41 -2.82 2.79
N LEU A 447 -12.09 -2.67 1.50
CA LEU A 447 -10.79 -2.17 1.03
C LEU A 447 -10.65 -0.70 1.43
N SER A 448 -10.27 -0.45 2.68
CA SER A 448 -9.69 0.84 3.02
C SER A 448 -8.35 0.93 2.29
N ARG A 449 -8.19 1.94 1.42
CA ARG A 449 -6.85 2.48 1.16
C ARG A 449 -6.29 2.81 2.53
N SER A 450 -5.31 2.03 3.00
CA SER A 450 -4.48 2.46 4.11
C SER A 450 -3.77 3.71 3.62
N THR A 451 -4.26 4.86 4.09
CA THR A 451 -3.56 6.13 4.00
C THR A 451 -2.80 6.31 5.29
#